data_AF-A0A809RUH4-F1
#
_entry.id   AF-A0A809RUH4-F1
#
_cell.length_a   1.000
_cell.length_b   1.000
_cell.length_c   1.000
_cell.angle_alpha   90.00
_cell.angle_beta   90.00
_cell.angle_gamma   90.00
#
_symmetry.space_group_name_H-M   'P 1'
#
loop_
_entity.id
_entity.type
_entity.pdbx_description
1 polymer ?
#
loop_
_entity_poly.entity_id
_entity_poly.type
_entity_poly.pdbx_seq_one_letter_code
_entity_poly.pdbx_strand_id
1 'polypeptide(L)' 'MKKILELNTGLFPDAQTVSAALRQMEAAHRVESIDVRRRDMTDEAWDRVIEAILGSDLTITI' A
#
# COMPACT_ATOMS: atom_id res chain seq x y z
N MET A 1 3.95 0.94 17.25
CA MET A 1 4.40 1.22 15.88
C MET A 1 3.90 0.11 14.99
N LYS A 2 3.17 0.41 13.91
CA LYS A 2 2.63 -0.59 12.98
C LYS A 2 3.30 -0.49 11.61
N LYS A 3 3.34 -1.59 10.87
CA LYS A 3 3.62 -1.62 9.43
C LYS A 3 2.29 -1.55 8.67
N ILE A 4 2.07 -0.43 7.98
CA ILE A 4 0.87 -0.15 7.21
C ILE A 4 1.22 -0.24 5.73
N LEU A 5 0.44 -1.01 4.97
CA LEU A 5 0.54 -1.10 3.51
C LEU A 5 -0.56 -0.27 2.87
N GLU A 6 -0.17 0.71 2.04
CA GLU A 6 -1.01 1.39 1.06
C GLU A 6 -0.96 0.59 -0.24
N LEU A 7 -2.04 -0.10 -0.59
CA LEU A 7 -2.14 -0.88 -1.82
C LEU A 7 -3.00 -0.13 -2.84
N ASN A 8 -2.36 0.49 -3.83
CA ASN A 8 -3.04 1.26 -4.86
C ASN A 8 -3.49 0.37 -6.02
N THR A 9 -4.78 0.07 -6.00
CA THR A 9 -5.58 -0.66 -6.98
C THR A 9 -6.25 0.27 -8.01
N GLY A 10 -6.40 1.56 -7.68
CA GLY A 10 -7.04 2.56 -8.55
C GLY A 10 -8.56 2.47 -8.60
N LEU A 11 -9.15 1.74 -7.67
CA LEU A 11 -10.59 1.54 -7.58
C LEU A 11 -11.24 2.45 -6.52
N PHE A 12 -10.45 3.11 -5.67
CA PHE A 12 -10.98 3.95 -4.61
C PHE A 12 -11.22 5.39 -5.09
N PRO A 13 -12.47 5.90 -5.01
CA PRO A 13 -12.86 7.18 -5.61
C PRO A 13 -12.22 8.42 -4.97
N ASP A 14 -11.66 8.31 -3.76
CA ASP A 14 -10.95 9.41 -3.05
C ASP A 14 -9.57 8.97 -2.55
N ALA A 15 -8.80 8.34 -3.43
CA ALA A 15 -7.46 7.83 -3.10
C ALA A 15 -6.53 8.94 -2.59
N GLN A 16 -6.65 10.16 -3.13
CA GLN A 16 -5.78 11.30 -2.75
C GLN A 16 -5.91 11.66 -1.27
N THR A 17 -7.13 11.72 -0.73
CA THR A 17 -7.36 12.05 0.68
C THR A 17 -6.79 10.96 1.59
N VAL A 18 -6.99 9.70 1.24
CA VAL A 18 -6.46 8.56 2.02
C VAL A 18 -4.93 8.53 1.97
N SER A 19 -4.32 8.70 0.80
CA SER A 19 -2.85 8.82 0.65
C SER A 19 -2.29 9.97 1.48
N ALA A 20 -2.97 11.13 1.52
CA ALA A 20 -2.54 12.27 2.31
C ALA A 20 -2.59 11.98 3.82
N ALA A 21 -3.65 11.30 4.28
CA ALA A 21 -3.76 10.86 5.68
C ALA A 21 -2.66 9.84 6.04
N LEU A 22 -2.36 8.89 5.14
CA LEU A 22 -1.31 7.89 5.36
C LEU A 22 0.07 8.51 5.49
N ARG A 23 0.39 9.52 4.68
CA ARG A 23 1.65 10.28 4.83
C ARG A 23 1.80 10.95 6.20
N GLN A 24 0.71 11.44 6.79
CA GLN A 24 0.78 11.99 8.15
C GLN A 24 1.07 10.93 9.21
N MET A 25 0.67 9.67 8.96
CA MET A 25 0.89 8.54 9.87
C MET A 25 2.35 8.05 9.89
N GLU A 26 3.17 8.41 8.89
CA GLU A 26 4.61 8.08 8.84
C GLU A 26 5.38 8.62 10.05
N ALA A 27 4.86 9.65 10.72
CA ALA A 27 5.46 10.19 11.96
C ALA A 27 5.46 9.18 13.13
N ALA A 28 4.56 8.19 13.13
CA ALA A 28 4.40 7.23 14.23
C ALA A 28 4.42 5.76 13.78
N HIS A 29 4.31 5.51 12.47
CA HIS A 29 4.16 4.19 11.87
C HIS A 29 5.05 4.06 10.63
N ARG A 30 5.33 2.83 10.22
CA ARG A 30 5.99 2.57 8.94
C ARG A 30 4.90 2.40 7.88
N VAL A 31 4.91 3.27 6.87
CA VAL A 31 3.99 3.18 5.73
C VAL A 31 4.79 2.70 4.51
N GLU A 32 4.30 1.67 3.84
CA GLU A 32 4.81 1.13 2.58
C GLU A 32 3.73 1.29 1.51
N SER A 33 4.10 1.71 0.31
CA SER A 33 3.15 1.99 -0.77
C SER A 33 3.47 1.17 -2.01
N ILE A 34 2.48 0.47 -2.55
CA ILE A 34 2.60 -0.36 -3.74
C ILE A 34 1.48 -0.04 -4.72
N ASP A 35 1.84 0.30 -5.96
CA ASP A 35 0.90 0.48 -7.07
C ASP A 35 0.79 -0.80 -7.90
N VAL A 36 -0.35 -1.49 -7.79
CA VAL A 36 -0.65 -2.73 -8.52
C VAL A 36 -1.36 -2.48 -9.86
N ARG A 37 -1.59 -1.21 -10.24
CA ARG A 37 -2.12 -0.85 -11.57
C ARG A 37 -1.06 -0.93 -12.66
N ARG A 38 0.19 -1.16 -12.26
CA ARG A 38 1.32 -1.36 -13.16
C ARG A 38 1.02 -2.51 -14.11
N ARG A 39 1.15 -2.23 -15.42
CA ARG A 39 0.86 -3.20 -16.48
C ARG A 39 1.96 -4.23 -16.68
N ASP A 40 3.13 -4.00 -16.09
CA ASP A 40 4.37 -4.77 -16.24
C ASP A 40 4.70 -5.58 -14.98
N MET A 41 3.70 -5.93 -14.18
CA MET A 41 3.88 -6.75 -12.97
C MET A 41 4.30 -8.17 -13.35
N THR A 42 5.58 -8.51 -13.11
CA THR A 42 6.10 -9.87 -13.22
C THR A 42 5.66 -10.72 -12.03
N ASP A 43 5.84 -12.04 -12.12
CA ASP A 43 5.55 -12.96 -11.02
C ASP A 43 6.34 -12.59 -9.75
N GLU A 44 7.62 -12.23 -9.89
CA GLU A 44 8.44 -11.78 -8.75
C GLU A 44 7.94 -10.45 -8.17
N ALA A 45 7.33 -9.58 -8.99
CA ALA A 45 6.71 -8.37 -8.49
C ALA A 45 5.44 -8.70 -7.69
N TRP A 46 4.66 -9.70 -8.11
CA TRP A 46 3.51 -10.21 -7.37
C TRP A 46 3.92 -10.90 -6.07
N ASP A 47 5.01 -11.65 -6.05
CA ASP A 47 5.56 -12.23 -4.82
C ASP A 47 5.84 -11.14 -3.77
N ARG A 48 6.43 -10.01 -4.19
CA ARG A 48 6.66 -8.86 -3.29
C ARG A 48 5.38 -8.22 -2.79
N VAL A 49 4.33 -8.16 -3.62
CA VAL A 49 3.00 -7.69 -3.19
C VAL A 49 2.45 -8.60 -2.10
N ILE A 50 2.53 -9.93 -2.31
CA ILE A 50 2.06 -10.93 -1.35
C ILE A 50 2.85 -10.82 -0.04
N GLU A 51 4.18 -10.75 -0.10
CA GLU A 51 5.04 -10.55 1.07
C GLU A 51 4.70 -9.26 1.84
N ALA A 52 4.44 -8.16 1.11
CA ALA A 52 4.06 -6.90 1.72
C ALA A 52 2.70 -6.98 2.44
N ILE A 53 1.71 -7.64 1.83
CA ILE A 53 0.40 -7.86 2.42
C ILE A 53 0.53 -8.71 3.69
N LEU A 54 1.17 -9.88 3.59
CA LEU A 54 1.33 -10.83 4.70
C LEU A 54 2.17 -10.26 5.85
N GLY A 55 3.14 -9.40 5.54
CA GLY A 55 3.99 -8.76 6.53
C GLY A 55 3.42 -7.48 7.14
N SER A 56 2.27 -6.98 6.68
CA SER A 56 1.65 -5.76 7.20
C SER A 56 0.76 -6.04 8.42
N ASP A 57 0.75 -5.11 9.37
CA ASP A 57 -0.23 -5.13 10.47
C ASP A 57 -1.60 -4.64 9.98
N LEU A 58 -1.60 -3.76 8.97
CA LEU A 58 -2.78 -3.15 8.35
C LEU A 58 -2.53 -2.98 6.86
N THR A 59 -3.48 -3.42 6.03
CA THR A 59 -3.52 -3.11 4.60
C THR A 59 -4.69 -2.17 4.31
N ILE A 60 -4.42 -1.08 3.60
CA ILE A 60 -5.40 -0.09 3.14
C ILE A 60 -5.35 -0.09 1.62
N THR A 61 -6.47 -0.46 1.01
CA THR A 61 -6.63 -0.53 -0.45
C THR A 61 -7.20 0.78 -0.98
N ILE A 62 -6.49 1.43 -1.90
CA ILE A 62 -6.90 2.68 -2.57
C ILE A 62 -6.93 2.55 -4.09
#